data_AF-A0A1L9GS01-F1
#
_entry.id   AF-A0A1L9GS01-F1
#
_cell.length_a   1.000
_cell.length_b   1.000
_cell.length_c   1.000
_cell.angle_alpha   90.00
_cell.angle_beta   90.00
_cell.angle_gamma   90.00
#
_symmetry.space_group_name_H-M   'P 1'
#
loop_
_entity.id
_entity.type
_entity.pdbx_description
1 polymer ?
#
loop_
_entity_poly.entity_id
_entity_poly.type
_entity_poly.pdbx_seq_one_letter_code
_entity_poly.pdbx_strand_id
1 'polypeptide(L)'
;MTEELNTNITPPAVDAPVAPVEAPIEIPAAPSPAPPTEPTPEPITPVKPAPAPVSPAPAPTPTPPVPTPPPAPAPVADNTIQRLLAKAKEKIQFRKQAKLEKIMVFAKAQGSVTNDQAQKLLRVSDATATRYLAQLVKTGRLRPVKAVGRGARYTPAQ
;
A
#
# COMPACT_ATOMS: atom_id res chain seq x y z
N MET A 1 13.08 79.77 20.15
CA MET A 1 12.72 79.48 18.74
C MET A 1 12.48 77.98 18.64
N THR A 2 11.26 77.53 19.01
CA THR A 2 10.20 77.05 18.09
C THR A 2 10.61 75.70 17.45
N GLU A 3 10.28 74.54 18.04
CA GLU A 3 8.96 73.86 18.05
C GLU A 3 8.15 74.11 16.77
N GLU A 4 8.02 73.08 15.91
CA GLU A 4 6.78 72.79 15.17
C GLU A 4 6.58 71.26 15.06
N LEU A 5 5.67 70.79 15.92
CA LEU A 5 4.88 69.57 15.77
C LEU A 5 3.78 69.84 14.73
N ASN A 6 3.74 69.08 13.63
CA ASN A 6 2.55 69.03 12.79
C ASN A 6 1.92 67.64 12.81
N THR A 7 1.09 67.46 13.83
CA THR A 7 -0.09 66.61 13.89
C THR A 7 -1.15 67.08 12.88
N ASN A 8 -1.71 66.15 12.08
CA ASN A 8 -3.03 66.32 11.47
C ASN A 8 -3.60 64.91 11.15
N ILE A 9 -4.33 64.28 12.07
CA ILE A 9 -5.79 64.28 12.27
C ILE A 9 -6.53 63.32 11.29
N THR A 10 -6.92 62.18 11.87
CA THR A 10 -8.04 61.26 11.57
C THR A 10 -9.41 61.93 11.89
N PRO A 11 -10.63 61.39 11.62
CA PRO A 11 -11.32 60.76 10.46
C PRO A 11 -12.63 61.55 10.09
N PRO A 12 -13.58 61.03 9.28
CA PRO A 12 -14.68 60.20 9.83
C PRO A 12 -15.10 59.02 8.91
N ALA A 13 -15.32 57.84 9.47
CA ALA A 13 -16.66 57.27 9.72
C ALA A 13 -17.54 57.08 8.47
N VAL A 14 -17.58 55.83 8.00
CA VAL A 14 -18.76 55.23 7.35
C VAL A 14 -18.88 53.86 8.01
N ASP A 15 -19.57 53.80 9.15
CA ASP A 15 -20.97 53.41 9.20
C ASP A 15 -21.19 52.02 8.59
N ALA A 16 -20.96 51.00 9.43
CA ALA A 16 -21.76 49.79 9.37
C ALA A 16 -23.09 50.14 10.05
N PRO A 17 -24.25 49.79 9.49
CA PRO A 17 -24.67 48.40 9.53
C PRO A 17 -25.48 47.96 8.30
N VAL A 18 -25.54 46.66 8.02
CA VAL A 18 -26.76 45.91 7.71
C VAL A 18 -26.30 44.47 7.45
N ALA A 19 -26.58 43.61 8.40
CA ALA A 19 -26.74 42.19 8.13
C ALA A 19 -28.12 41.99 7.47
N PRO A 20 -28.20 41.24 6.37
CA PRO A 20 -29.39 40.46 6.11
C PRO A 20 -29.17 39.00 6.52
N VAL A 21 -30.01 38.62 7.46
CA VAL A 21 -30.36 37.27 7.90
C VAL A 21 -30.62 36.33 6.70
N GLU A 22 -30.04 35.14 6.80
CA GLU A 22 -30.57 33.83 6.38
C GLU A 22 -31.45 33.75 5.12
N ALA A 23 -30.88 33.15 4.07
CA ALA A 23 -31.60 32.17 3.28
C ALA A 23 -30.69 30.92 3.16
N PRO A 24 -31.16 29.72 3.55
CA PRO A 24 -30.43 28.48 3.35
C PRO A 24 -30.05 28.33 1.88
N ILE A 25 -28.75 28.22 1.62
CA ILE A 25 -28.28 27.77 0.30
C ILE A 25 -28.75 26.33 0.19
N GLU A 26 -29.84 26.15 -0.52
CA GLU A 26 -30.29 24.88 -1.06
C GLU A 26 -29.17 24.42 -1.98
N ILE A 27 -28.27 23.60 -1.43
CA ILE A 27 -27.26 22.90 -2.21
C ILE A 27 -28.08 22.08 -3.22
N PRO A 28 -27.95 22.29 -4.54
CA PRO A 28 -28.56 21.37 -5.49
C PRO A 28 -28.04 20.00 -5.12
N ALA A 29 -28.96 19.13 -4.72
CA ALA A 29 -28.66 17.77 -4.30
C ALA A 29 -27.69 17.18 -5.30
N ALA A 30 -26.44 16.99 -4.87
CA ALA A 30 -25.51 16.19 -5.61
C ALA A 30 -26.24 14.88 -5.92
N PRO A 31 -26.25 14.38 -7.17
CA PRO A 31 -26.69 13.02 -7.41
C PRO A 31 -25.81 12.15 -6.52
N SER A 32 -26.43 11.60 -5.46
CA SER A 32 -25.81 10.65 -4.58
C SER A 32 -25.13 9.61 -5.47
N PRO A 33 -23.82 9.36 -5.34
CA PRO A 33 -23.23 8.20 -5.99
C PRO A 33 -24.04 7.01 -5.48
N ALA A 34 -24.73 6.34 -6.39
CA ALA A 34 -25.50 5.15 -6.10
C ALA A 34 -24.65 4.25 -5.19
N PRO A 35 -25.23 3.67 -4.12
CA PRO A 35 -24.49 2.71 -3.32
C PRO A 35 -23.92 1.65 -4.29
N PRO A 36 -22.67 1.21 -4.10
CA PRO A 36 -22.15 0.09 -4.86
C PRO A 36 -23.17 -1.03 -4.76
N THR A 37 -23.63 -1.50 -5.92
CA THR A 37 -24.53 -2.64 -6.01
C THR A 37 -23.81 -3.78 -5.31
N GLU A 38 -24.28 -4.10 -4.11
CA GLU A 38 -23.87 -5.28 -3.37
C GLU A 38 -24.09 -6.46 -4.33
N PRO A 39 -23.10 -7.32 -4.59
CA PRO A 39 -23.37 -8.53 -5.35
C PRO A 39 -24.38 -9.33 -4.52
N THR A 40 -25.63 -9.31 -4.96
CA THR A 40 -26.66 -10.26 -4.56
C THR A 40 -26.00 -11.63 -4.45
N PRO A 41 -25.95 -12.26 -3.27
CA PRO A 41 -25.61 -13.67 -3.21
C PRO A 41 -26.67 -14.39 -4.04
N GLU A 42 -26.25 -14.99 -5.15
CA GLU A 42 -27.11 -15.89 -5.90
C GLU A 42 -27.72 -16.89 -4.90
N PRO A 43 -29.03 -17.17 -4.98
CA PRO A 43 -29.63 -18.21 -4.17
C PRO A 43 -28.94 -19.53 -4.51
N ILE A 44 -28.14 -20.02 -3.57
CA ILE A 44 -27.58 -21.36 -3.57
C ILE A 44 -28.77 -22.31 -3.74
N THR A 45 -28.90 -22.87 -4.94
CA THR A 45 -29.85 -23.95 -5.17
C THR A 45 -29.46 -25.10 -4.24
N PRO A 46 -30.39 -25.64 -3.44
CA PRO A 46 -30.09 -26.83 -2.65
C PRO A 46 -29.80 -27.96 -3.62
N VAL A 47 -28.53 -28.41 -3.61
CA VAL A 47 -28.11 -29.59 -4.36
C VAL A 47 -28.97 -30.77 -3.88
N LYS A 48 -29.75 -31.29 -4.82
CA LYS A 48 -30.59 -32.48 -4.73
C LYS A 48 -29.91 -33.60 -3.90
N PRO A 49 -30.66 -34.31 -3.04
CA PRO A 49 -30.11 -35.35 -2.17
C PRO A 49 -29.30 -36.39 -2.95
N ALA A 50 -28.13 -36.71 -2.42
CA ALA A 50 -27.26 -37.78 -2.87
C ALA A 50 -28.05 -39.09 -3.04
N PRO A 51 -27.87 -39.83 -4.15
CA PRO A 51 -28.32 -41.21 -4.19
C PRO A 51 -27.52 -42.02 -3.16
N ALA A 52 -28.26 -42.85 -2.43
CA ALA A 52 -27.81 -43.72 -1.36
C ALA A 52 -26.53 -44.54 -1.69
N PRO A 53 -25.77 -44.95 -0.67
CA PRO A 53 -24.60 -45.82 -0.84
C PRO A 53 -25.04 -47.15 -1.45
N VAL A 54 -24.60 -47.43 -2.68
CA VAL A 54 -24.67 -48.78 -3.24
C VAL A 54 -23.64 -49.67 -2.54
N SER A 55 -24.12 -50.82 -2.09
CA SER A 55 -23.44 -51.89 -1.36
C SER A 55 -22.00 -52.21 -1.80
N PRO A 56 -21.18 -52.77 -0.89
CA PRO A 56 -19.82 -53.19 -1.21
C PRO A 56 -19.83 -54.33 -2.22
N ALA A 57 -19.13 -54.13 -3.34
CA ALA A 57 -18.80 -55.19 -4.28
C ALA A 57 -17.91 -56.25 -3.62
N PRO A 58 -18.06 -57.55 -3.97
CA PRO A 58 -17.28 -58.63 -3.40
C PRO A 58 -15.77 -58.46 -3.63
N ALA A 59 -14.99 -58.75 -2.60
CA ALA A 59 -13.53 -58.61 -2.59
C ALA A 59 -12.88 -59.39 -3.76
N PRO A 60 -11.91 -58.80 -4.48
CA PRO A 60 -11.12 -59.55 -5.44
C PRO A 60 -10.23 -60.58 -4.73
N THR A 61 -10.25 -61.81 -5.24
CA THR A 61 -9.41 -62.94 -4.86
C THR A 61 -7.91 -62.55 -4.94
N PRO A 62 -7.05 -62.98 -4.01
CA PRO A 62 -5.62 -62.67 -4.08
C PRO A 62 -5.00 -63.32 -5.33
N THR A 63 -4.60 -62.48 -6.29
CA THR A 63 -3.77 -62.87 -7.42
C THR A 63 -2.34 -63.10 -6.91
N PRO A 64 -1.61 -64.14 -7.36
CA PRO A 64 -0.21 -64.32 -6.99
C PRO A 64 0.63 -63.09 -7.38
N PRO A 65 1.61 -62.66 -6.56
CA PRO A 65 2.41 -61.50 -6.87
C PRO A 65 3.30 -61.77 -8.09
N VAL A 66 3.05 -61.03 -9.17
CA VAL A 66 3.96 -60.92 -10.30
C VAL A 66 5.25 -60.25 -9.80
N PRO A 67 6.46 -60.77 -10.10
CA PRO A 67 7.70 -60.13 -9.71
C PRO A 67 7.77 -58.73 -10.33
N THR A 68 7.71 -57.71 -9.48
CA THR A 68 7.83 -56.31 -9.87
C THR A 68 9.28 -56.07 -10.33
N PRO A 69 9.53 -55.54 -11.53
CA PRO A 69 10.89 -55.15 -11.91
C PRO A 69 11.42 -54.09 -10.93
N PRO A 70 12.74 -54.06 -10.67
CA PRO A 70 13.33 -53.08 -9.76
C PRO A 70 12.98 -51.65 -10.20
N PRO A 71 12.66 -50.75 -9.25
CA PRO A 71 12.32 -49.37 -9.57
C PRO A 71 13.49 -48.72 -10.32
N ALA A 72 13.19 -48.16 -11.50
CA ALA A 72 14.14 -47.32 -12.22
C ALA A 72 14.65 -46.19 -11.30
N PRO A 73 15.93 -45.80 -11.37
CA PRO A 73 16.44 -44.71 -10.56
C PRO A 73 15.65 -43.44 -10.88
N ALA A 74 14.98 -42.90 -9.86
CA ALA A 74 14.32 -41.60 -9.97
C ALA A 74 15.38 -40.55 -10.38
N PRO A 75 15.07 -39.63 -11.31
CA PRO A 75 16.01 -38.55 -11.63
C PRO A 75 16.28 -37.77 -10.35
N VAL A 76 17.53 -37.76 -9.92
CA VAL A 76 18.00 -36.85 -8.87
C VAL A 76 17.71 -35.43 -9.37
N ALA A 77 16.66 -34.81 -8.81
CA ALA A 77 16.29 -33.45 -9.14
C ALA A 77 17.37 -32.53 -8.58
N ASP A 78 18.43 -32.36 -9.38
CA ASP A 78 19.62 -31.63 -9.05
C ASP A 78 19.31 -30.20 -8.60
N ASN A 79 20.14 -29.73 -7.67
CA ASN A 79 20.16 -28.43 -6.99
C ASN A 79 20.13 -27.18 -7.92
N THR A 80 19.95 -27.35 -9.22
CA THR A 80 19.81 -26.33 -10.26
C THR A 80 18.66 -25.36 -9.99
N ILE A 81 17.47 -25.86 -9.61
CA ILE A 81 16.33 -25.00 -9.27
C ILE A 81 16.67 -24.12 -8.07
N GLN A 82 17.29 -24.71 -7.04
CA GLN A 82 17.71 -23.98 -5.84
C GLN A 82 18.74 -22.90 -6.18
N ARG A 83 19.72 -23.21 -7.05
CA ARG A 83 20.75 -22.26 -7.49
C ARG A 83 20.16 -21.10 -8.29
N LEU A 84 19.17 -21.34 -9.15
CA LEU A 84 18.47 -20.29 -9.89
C LEU A 84 17.65 -19.39 -8.94
N LEU A 85 16.96 -19.97 -7.96
CA LEU A 85 16.22 -19.22 -6.95
C LEU A 85 17.15 -18.34 -6.09
N ALA A 86 18.32 -18.86 -5.70
CA ALA A 86 19.31 -18.09 -4.95
C ALA A 86 19.80 -16.87 -5.76
N LYS A 87 20.19 -17.08 -7.02
CA LYS A 87 20.60 -16.00 -7.93
C LYS A 87 19.49 -14.97 -8.15
N ALA A 88 18.24 -15.41 -8.29
CA ALA A 88 17.09 -14.52 -8.46
C ALA A 88 16.86 -13.67 -7.19
N LYS A 89 16.92 -14.28 -6.01
CA LYS A 89 16.78 -13.59 -4.71
C LYS A 89 17.87 -12.53 -4.52
N GLU A 90 19.12 -12.87 -4.82
CA GLU A 90 20.25 -11.93 -4.75
C GLU A 90 20.02 -10.72 -5.65
N LYS A 91 19.62 -10.94 -6.91
CA LYS A 91 19.32 -9.85 -7.85
C LYS A 91 18.17 -8.95 -7.37
N ILE A 92 17.14 -9.53 -6.77
CA ILE A 92 16.00 -8.77 -6.19
C ILE A 92 16.49 -7.93 -5.00
N GLN A 93 17.31 -8.51 -4.11
CA GLN A 93 17.86 -7.80 -2.96
C GLN A 93 18.79 -6.66 -3.39
N PHE A 94 19.66 -6.88 -4.36
CA PHE A 94 20.54 -5.85 -4.90
C PHE A 94 19.74 -4.66 -5.45
N ARG A 95 18.74 -4.93 -6.30
CA ARG A 95 17.85 -3.88 -6.83
C ARG A 95 17.11 -3.14 -5.72
N LYS A 96 16.70 -3.87 -4.68
CA LYS A 96 16.03 -3.30 -3.51
C LYS A 96 16.96 -2.38 -2.72
N GLN A 97 18.20 -2.78 -2.48
CA GLN A 97 19.21 -1.98 -1.79
C GLN A 97 19.56 -0.71 -2.57
N ALA A 98 19.76 -0.80 -3.89
CA ALA A 98 20.03 0.36 -4.74
C ALA A 98 18.90 1.42 -4.67
N LYS A 99 17.64 0.97 -4.59
CA LYS A 99 16.49 1.88 -4.40
C LYS A 99 16.51 2.56 -3.02
N LEU A 100 16.80 1.81 -1.96
CA LEU A 100 16.91 2.34 -0.59
C LEU A 100 18.06 3.35 -0.47
N GLU A 101 19.19 3.06 -1.10
CA GLU A 101 20.34 3.95 -1.15
C GLU A 101 20.04 5.24 -1.90
N LYS A 102 19.34 5.16 -3.04
CA LYS A 102 18.89 6.35 -3.78
C LYS A 102 17.99 7.26 -2.92
N ILE A 103 17.07 6.69 -2.14
CA ILE A 103 16.28 7.47 -1.17
C ILE A 103 17.21 8.11 -0.12
N MET A 104 18.19 7.38 0.39
CA MET A 104 19.09 7.90 1.42
C MET A 104 19.95 9.07 0.90
N VAL A 105 20.50 8.95 -0.31
CA VAL A 105 21.27 10.03 -0.95
C VAL A 105 20.40 11.27 -1.12
N PHE A 106 19.16 11.09 -1.59
CA PHE A 106 18.20 12.19 -1.75
C PHE A 106 17.83 12.83 -0.40
N ALA A 107 17.56 12.02 0.63
CA ALA A 107 17.22 12.50 1.96
C ALA A 107 18.38 13.24 2.64
N LYS A 108 19.64 12.83 2.40
CA LYS A 108 20.82 13.54 2.86
C LYS A 108 20.99 14.88 2.14
N ALA A 109 20.72 14.93 0.83
CA ALA A 109 20.83 16.16 0.05
C ALA A 109 19.75 17.20 0.39
N GLN A 110 18.50 16.77 0.58
CA GLN A 110 17.38 17.67 0.92
C GLN A 110 17.15 17.85 2.43
N GLY A 111 17.81 17.07 3.28
CA GLY A 111 17.58 17.03 4.73
C GLY A 111 16.29 16.34 5.17
N SER A 112 15.34 16.08 4.26
CA SER A 112 14.13 15.30 4.53
C SER A 112 13.60 14.64 3.25
N VAL A 113 12.73 13.64 3.42
CA VAL A 113 12.03 12.97 2.32
C VAL A 113 10.57 12.73 2.67
N THR A 114 9.68 12.98 1.72
CA THR A 114 8.25 12.63 1.81
C THR A 114 7.91 11.40 0.97
N ASN A 115 6.73 10.83 1.18
CA ASN A 115 6.28 9.68 0.39
C ASN A 115 6.20 9.99 -1.12
N ASP A 116 5.59 11.12 -1.47
CA ASP A 116 5.46 11.57 -2.87
C ASP A 116 6.82 11.75 -3.55
N GLN A 117 7.80 12.27 -2.83
CA GLN A 117 9.16 12.43 -3.33
C GLN A 117 9.82 11.07 -3.58
N ALA A 118 9.72 10.13 -2.64
CA ALA A 118 10.22 8.78 -2.81
C ALA A 118 9.53 8.04 -3.98
N GLN A 119 8.23 8.24 -4.15
CA GLN A 119 7.44 7.70 -5.26
C GLN A 119 7.96 8.22 -6.61
N LYS A 120 8.11 9.54 -6.75
CA LYS A 120 8.61 10.20 -7.97
C LYS A 120 10.06 9.83 -8.28
N LEU A 121 10.91 9.76 -7.25
CA LEU A 121 12.33 9.44 -7.36
C LEU A 121 12.58 8.01 -7.87
N LEU A 122 11.80 7.05 -7.37
CA LEU A 122 11.96 5.63 -7.69
C LEU A 122 11.03 5.14 -8.80
N ARG A 123 10.06 5.96 -9.24
CA ARG A 123 8.99 5.60 -10.18
C ARG A 123 8.26 4.32 -9.76
N VAL A 124 7.81 4.30 -8.50
CA VAL A 124 7.06 3.17 -7.92
C VAL A 124 5.67 3.62 -7.50
N SER A 125 4.81 2.69 -7.05
CA SER A 125 3.53 3.04 -6.46
C SER A 125 3.70 3.65 -5.06
N ASP A 126 2.70 4.43 -4.63
CA ASP A 126 2.65 5.06 -3.30
C ASP A 126 2.90 4.05 -2.17
N ALA A 127 2.17 2.92 -2.17
CA ALA A 127 2.35 1.84 -1.19
C ALA A 127 3.79 1.27 -1.17
N THR A 128 4.45 1.20 -2.34
CA THR A 128 5.82 0.71 -2.42
C THR A 128 6.81 1.71 -1.83
N ALA A 129 6.59 3.02 -2.07
CA ALA A 129 7.38 4.08 -1.46
C ALA A 129 7.26 4.05 0.07
N THR A 130 6.04 3.91 0.60
CA THR A 130 5.78 3.76 2.04
C THR A 130 6.55 2.57 2.61
N ARG A 131 6.52 1.41 1.93
CA ARG A 131 7.23 0.21 2.38
C ARG A 131 8.75 0.41 2.44
N TYR A 132 9.34 1.13 1.49
CA TYR A 132 10.77 1.43 1.52
C TYR A 132 11.15 2.41 2.64
N LEU A 133 10.37 3.46 2.84
CA LEU A 133 10.58 4.41 3.94
C LEU A 133 10.45 3.71 5.29
N ALA A 134 9.42 2.88 5.47
CA ALA A 134 9.24 2.06 6.66
C ALA A 134 10.43 1.12 6.91
N GLN A 135 11.01 0.55 5.85
CA GLN A 135 12.21 -0.27 6.00
C GLN A 135 13.41 0.56 6.46
N LEU A 136 13.62 1.76 5.92
CA LEU A 136 14.70 2.65 6.36
C LEU A 136 14.55 3.06 7.83
N VAL A 137 13.31 3.33 8.26
CA VAL A 137 12.98 3.58 9.66
C VAL A 137 13.26 2.37 10.53
N LYS A 138 12.85 1.17 10.09
CA LYS A 138 13.13 -0.09 10.81
C LYS A 138 14.62 -0.34 10.97
N THR A 139 15.43 0.02 9.98
CA THR A 139 16.90 -0.09 10.04
C THR A 139 17.57 1.07 10.78
N GLY A 140 16.81 2.04 11.28
CA GLY A 140 17.35 3.20 12.00
C GLY A 140 18.05 4.25 11.15
N ARG A 141 17.94 4.18 9.81
CA ARG A 141 18.59 5.13 8.88
C ARG A 141 17.79 6.41 8.66
N LEU A 142 16.47 6.35 8.84
CA LEU A 142 15.58 7.50 8.81
C LEU A 142 14.78 7.55 10.12
N ARG A 143 14.43 8.76 10.57
CA ARG A 143 13.46 8.98 11.66
C ARG A 143 12.21 9.66 11.11
N PRO A 144 11.00 9.19 11.45
CA PRO A 144 9.78 9.90 11.10
C PRO A 144 9.66 11.16 11.96
N VAL A 145 9.52 12.32 11.33
CA VAL A 145 9.15 13.58 12.00
C VAL A 145 7.63 13.66 12.16
N LYS A 146 6.91 13.21 11.14
CA LYS A 146 5.46 13.02 11.16
C LYS A 146 5.17 11.67 10.52
N ALA A 147 4.76 10.69 11.34
CA ALA A 147 4.67 9.29 10.91
C ALA A 147 3.32 8.94 10.24
N VAL A 148 2.26 9.70 10.49
CA VAL A 148 0.88 9.29 10.15
C VAL A 148 0.12 10.40 9.42
N GLY A 149 -0.65 10.01 8.40
CA GLY A 149 -1.55 10.86 7.64
C GLY A 149 -0.94 11.49 6.38
N ARG A 150 -1.72 12.38 5.74
CA ARG A 150 -1.23 13.18 4.61
C ARG A 150 -0.07 14.06 5.07
N GLY A 151 1.07 13.94 4.38
CA GLY A 151 2.29 14.71 4.67
C GLY A 151 3.27 14.01 5.61
N ALA A 152 3.30 12.67 5.64
CA ALA A 152 4.34 11.94 6.36
C ALA A 152 5.74 12.37 5.86
N ARG A 153 6.62 12.72 6.81
CA ARG A 153 7.96 13.26 6.54
C ARG A 153 9.00 12.53 7.36
N TYR A 154 10.11 12.20 6.71
CA TYR A 154 11.22 11.46 7.29
C TYR A 154 12.50 12.28 7.18
N THR A 155 13.34 12.25 8.21
CA THR A 155 14.66 12.88 8.23
C THR A 155 15.74 11.81 8.38
N PRO A 156 16.94 12.01 7.81
CA PRO A 156 18.04 11.08 7.99
C PRO A 156 18.45 11.04 9.46
N ALA A 157 18.56 9.83 10.00
CA ALA A 157 19.20 9.61 11.29
C ALA A 157 20.71 9.75 11.05
N GLN A 158 21.35 10.66 11.79
CA GLN A 158 22.80 10.80 11.86
C GLN A 158 23.41 9.53 12.46
#